data_AF-A0A377JKG3-F1
#
_entry.id   AF-A0A377JKG3-F1
#
_cell.length_a   1.000
_cell.length_b   1.000
_cell.length_c   1.000
_cell.angle_alpha   90.00
_cell.angle_beta   90.00
_cell.angle_gamma   90.00
#
_symmetry.space_group_name_H-M   'P 1'
#
loop_
_entity.id
_entity.type
_entity.pdbx_description
1 polymer ?
#
loop_
_entity_poly.entity_id
_entity_poly.type
_entity_poly.pdbx_seq_one_letter_code
_entity_poly.pdbx_strand_id
1 'polypeptide(L)'
;MQQKLIAFIGGGNMAQAIVLGLLKQGYPADKIIVNDPNEEKRAFFAQYGVAVSTDNDQSITQSQVVLFAVKPQVLADVCKPLSAVDFSDKLIISIAAGISTARLAELIPTAKSIVRVMPNTPALVGEGMAGLFADKNTPETDRTFAEDLLSAVGKTTWVTDEDQMHAITAASGSSPAYFFQFLEAMQQGLMEMSLDEKQSRELVQQAMLGSAKLVIENPQTALSTLRENVTSKGGTTAAALNVFNQHQFNDIIKQAMRACLARSQEMEKLF
;
A
#
# COMPACT_ATOMS: atom_id res chain seq x y z
N MET A 1 -4.49 6.45 -19.09
CA MET A 1 -3.56 5.31 -19.01
C MET A 1 -3.53 4.52 -20.32
N GLN A 2 -2.36 4.09 -20.79
CA GLN A 2 -2.24 3.15 -21.92
C GLN A 2 -2.88 1.80 -21.57
N GLN A 3 -3.51 1.14 -22.54
CA GLN A 3 -4.15 -0.17 -22.33
C GLN A 3 -3.15 -1.30 -22.60
N LYS A 4 -2.42 -1.72 -21.57
CA LYS A 4 -1.51 -2.86 -21.57
C LYS A 4 -2.23 -4.08 -20.99
N LEU A 5 -1.90 -5.30 -21.42
CA LEU A 5 -2.34 -6.52 -20.74
C LEU A 5 -1.51 -6.70 -19.47
N ILE A 6 -2.19 -6.80 -18.32
CA ILE A 6 -1.57 -6.90 -17.00
C ILE A 6 -1.82 -8.29 -16.42
N ALA A 7 -0.75 -9.03 -16.12
CA ALA A 7 -0.81 -10.25 -15.33
C ALA A 7 -0.55 -9.94 -13.85
N PHE A 8 -1.57 -10.12 -13.01
CA PHE A 8 -1.43 -10.14 -11.56
C PHE A 8 -1.04 -11.54 -11.12
N ILE A 9 0.11 -11.66 -10.44
CA ILE A 9 0.59 -12.89 -9.84
C ILE A 9 0.28 -12.83 -8.35
N GLY A 10 -0.77 -13.54 -7.93
CA GLY A 10 -1.39 -13.44 -6.61
C GLY A 10 -2.70 -12.62 -6.65
N GLY A 11 -3.79 -13.21 -6.17
CA GLY A 11 -5.13 -12.62 -6.10
C GLY A 11 -5.53 -12.20 -4.69
N GLY A 12 -4.59 -11.71 -3.87
CA GLY A 12 -4.87 -11.27 -2.50
C GLY A 12 -5.60 -9.91 -2.41
N ASN A 13 -5.82 -9.42 -1.18
CA ASN A 13 -6.56 -8.17 -0.93
C ASN A 13 -5.99 -6.96 -1.71
N MET A 14 -4.67 -6.87 -1.88
CA MET A 14 -4.09 -5.75 -2.61
C MET A 14 -4.31 -5.85 -4.13
N ALA A 15 -4.23 -7.06 -4.69
CA ALA A 15 -4.62 -7.28 -6.08
C ALA A 15 -6.11 -6.97 -6.28
N GLN A 16 -6.97 -7.38 -5.35
CA GLN A 16 -8.38 -7.01 -5.34
C GLN A 16 -8.58 -5.50 -5.35
N ALA A 17 -7.93 -4.76 -4.43
CA ALA A 17 -8.03 -3.30 -4.39
C ALA A 17 -7.67 -2.68 -5.74
N ILE A 18 -6.50 -3.03 -6.28
CA ILE A 18 -5.97 -2.46 -7.53
C ILE A 18 -6.87 -2.81 -8.71
N VAL A 19 -7.25 -4.07 -8.88
CA VAL A 19 -8.10 -4.50 -10.00
C VAL A 19 -9.47 -3.81 -9.95
N LEU A 20 -10.13 -3.77 -8.80
CA LEU A 20 -11.42 -3.08 -8.68
C LEU A 20 -11.29 -1.57 -8.92
N GLY A 21 -10.21 -0.94 -8.45
CA GLY A 21 -9.90 0.46 -8.74
C GLY A 21 -9.75 0.71 -10.24
N LEU A 22 -8.98 -0.13 -10.93
CA LEU A 22 -8.78 -0.06 -12.38
C LEU A 22 -10.11 -0.20 -13.14
N LEU A 23 -10.91 -1.21 -12.80
CA LEU A 23 -12.22 -1.42 -13.43
C LEU A 23 -13.16 -0.22 -13.21
N LYS A 24 -13.18 0.34 -11.99
CA LYS A 24 -13.97 1.54 -11.67
C LYS A 24 -13.54 2.77 -12.48
N GLN A 25 -12.26 2.88 -12.82
CA GLN A 25 -11.73 3.93 -13.70
C GLN A 25 -11.88 3.62 -15.20
N GLY A 26 -12.54 2.51 -15.56
CA GLY A 26 -12.81 2.13 -16.94
C GLY A 26 -11.67 1.37 -17.62
N TYR A 27 -10.73 0.80 -16.85
CA TYR A 27 -9.75 -0.13 -17.44
C TYR A 27 -10.47 -1.38 -17.96
N PRO A 28 -10.18 -1.84 -19.19
CA PRO A 28 -10.87 -3.00 -19.75
C PRO A 28 -10.57 -4.28 -18.95
N ALA A 29 -11.62 -5.02 -18.57
CA ALA A 29 -11.47 -6.27 -17.82
C ALA A 29 -10.71 -7.36 -18.61
N ASP A 30 -10.85 -7.36 -19.94
CA ASP A 30 -10.14 -8.25 -20.86
C ASP A 30 -8.64 -7.90 -21.02
N LYS A 31 -8.19 -6.80 -20.41
CA LYS A 31 -6.77 -6.42 -20.27
C LYS A 31 -6.18 -6.77 -18.91
N ILE A 32 -6.89 -7.55 -18.10
CA ILE A 32 -6.42 -7.99 -16.78
C ILE A 32 -6.51 -9.52 -16.71
N ILE A 33 -5.43 -10.14 -16.25
CA ILE A 33 -5.38 -11.57 -15.90
C ILE A 33 -4.97 -11.69 -14.44
N VAL A 34 -5.76 -12.38 -13.62
CA VAL A 34 -5.40 -12.66 -12.22
C VAL A 34 -5.06 -14.13 -12.03
N ASN A 35 -3.86 -14.38 -11.51
CA ASN A 35 -3.35 -15.70 -11.22
C ASN A 35 -3.35 -15.93 -9.71
N ASP A 36 -3.99 -17.00 -9.24
CA ASP A 36 -3.88 -17.44 -7.85
C ASP A 36 -4.15 -18.95 -7.77
N PRO A 37 -3.42 -19.74 -6.96
CA PRO A 37 -3.72 -21.15 -6.76
C PRO A 37 -5.09 -21.41 -6.11
N ASN A 38 -5.61 -20.46 -5.32
CA ASN A 38 -6.90 -20.60 -4.65
C ASN A 38 -8.07 -20.28 -5.60
N GLU A 39 -9.02 -21.21 -5.70
CA GLU A 39 -10.18 -21.09 -6.58
C GLU A 39 -11.15 -19.99 -6.18
N GLU A 40 -11.44 -19.80 -4.89
CA GLU A 40 -12.35 -18.77 -4.40
C GLU A 40 -11.84 -17.37 -4.77
N LYS A 41 -10.52 -17.15 -4.67
CA LYS A 41 -9.91 -15.90 -5.13
C LYS A 41 -10.07 -15.70 -6.62
N ARG A 42 -9.86 -16.74 -7.45
CA ARG A 42 -10.10 -16.63 -8.89
C ARG A 42 -11.57 -16.36 -9.21
N ALA A 43 -12.50 -17.08 -8.57
CA ALA A 43 -13.93 -16.89 -8.74
C ALA A 43 -14.36 -15.45 -8.41
N PHE A 44 -13.73 -14.84 -7.39
CA PHE A 44 -13.94 -13.43 -7.06
C PHE A 44 -13.62 -12.49 -8.25
N PHE A 45 -12.52 -12.70 -8.98
CA PHE A 45 -12.19 -11.83 -10.12
C PHE A 45 -13.03 -12.14 -11.37
N ALA A 46 -13.33 -13.43 -11.60
CA ALA A 46 -14.12 -13.87 -12.75
C ALA A 46 -15.52 -13.22 -12.80
N GLN A 47 -16.14 -12.94 -11.65
CA GLN A 47 -17.46 -12.26 -11.60
C GLN A 47 -17.42 -10.83 -12.19
N TYR A 48 -16.24 -10.23 -12.33
CA TYR A 48 -16.03 -8.91 -12.94
C TYR A 48 -15.61 -8.97 -14.41
N GLY A 49 -15.65 -10.16 -15.03
CA GLY A 49 -15.22 -10.36 -16.42
C GLY A 49 -13.70 -10.34 -16.61
N VAL A 50 -12.94 -10.40 -15.51
CA VAL A 50 -11.47 -10.49 -15.52
C VAL A 50 -11.06 -11.93 -15.82
N ALA A 51 -10.08 -12.11 -16.70
CA ALA A 51 -9.53 -13.44 -16.98
C ALA A 51 -8.80 -13.97 -15.75
N VAL A 52 -8.93 -15.27 -15.46
CA VAL A 52 -8.28 -15.90 -14.31
C VAL A 52 -7.57 -17.17 -14.71
N SER A 53 -6.45 -17.46 -14.05
CA SER A 53 -5.62 -18.62 -14.37
C SER A 53 -4.89 -19.16 -13.13
N THR A 54 -4.40 -20.39 -13.23
CA THR A 54 -3.40 -20.96 -12.32
C THR A 54 -2.01 -21.03 -12.96
N ASP A 55 -1.93 -20.76 -14.26
CA ASP A 55 -0.71 -20.82 -15.06
C ASP A 55 -0.06 -19.43 -15.17
N ASN A 56 0.92 -19.20 -14.28
CA ASN A 56 1.69 -17.97 -14.27
C ASN A 56 2.50 -17.79 -15.56
N ASP A 57 3.09 -18.85 -16.11
CA ASP A 57 3.98 -18.78 -17.28
C ASP A 57 3.20 -18.30 -18.50
N GLN A 58 2.06 -18.93 -18.77
CA GLN A 58 1.19 -18.54 -19.89
C GLN A 58 0.69 -17.09 -19.73
N SER A 59 0.27 -16.70 -18.51
CA SER A 59 -0.24 -15.36 -18.24
C SER A 59 0.83 -14.28 -18.40
N ILE A 60 2.05 -14.55 -17.93
CA ILE A 60 3.17 -13.63 -18.02
C ILE A 60 3.64 -13.50 -19.48
N THR A 61 3.77 -14.62 -20.20
CA THR A 61 4.27 -14.65 -21.57
C THR A 61 3.49 -13.72 -22.48
N GLN A 62 2.15 -13.72 -22.40
CA GLN A 62 1.29 -12.86 -23.22
C GLN A 62 1.17 -11.40 -22.73
N SER A 63 1.52 -11.10 -21.47
CA SER A 63 1.30 -9.79 -20.85
C SER A 63 2.46 -8.82 -21.10
N GLN A 64 2.16 -7.52 -21.21
CA GLN A 64 3.20 -6.48 -21.25
C GLN A 64 3.60 -6.01 -19.83
N VAL A 65 2.72 -6.21 -18.84
CA VAL A 65 2.97 -5.82 -17.45
C VAL A 65 2.74 -7.02 -16.55
N VAL A 66 3.66 -7.24 -15.61
CA VAL A 66 3.58 -8.29 -14.60
C VAL A 66 3.58 -7.63 -13.23
N LEU A 67 2.50 -7.81 -12.48
CA LEU A 67 2.38 -7.30 -11.12
C LEU A 67 2.50 -8.46 -10.12
N PHE A 68 3.61 -8.52 -9.39
CA PHE A 68 3.81 -9.49 -8.32
C PHE A 68 3.11 -9.03 -7.04
N ALA A 69 1.97 -9.66 -6.74
CA ALA A 69 1.10 -9.46 -5.58
C ALA A 69 1.09 -10.67 -4.63
N VAL A 70 2.19 -11.42 -4.60
CA VAL A 70 2.40 -12.54 -3.68
C VAL A 70 3.11 -12.09 -2.40
N LYS A 71 3.07 -12.96 -1.38
CA LYS A 71 3.84 -12.69 -0.16
C LYS A 71 5.35 -12.77 -0.45
N PRO A 72 6.19 -11.97 0.25
CA PRO A 72 7.64 -11.98 0.05
C PRO A 72 8.27 -13.37 0.14
N GLN A 73 7.79 -14.20 1.08
CA GLN A 73 8.33 -15.53 1.34
C GLN A 73 8.19 -16.51 0.17
N VAL A 74 7.19 -16.30 -0.70
CA VAL A 74 6.89 -17.22 -1.81
C VAL A 74 7.35 -16.69 -3.16
N LEU A 75 7.84 -15.44 -3.23
CA LEU A 75 8.18 -14.80 -4.49
C LEU A 75 9.28 -15.56 -5.24
N ALA A 76 10.33 -15.99 -4.53
CA ALA A 76 11.40 -16.77 -5.14
C ALA A 76 10.88 -18.08 -5.76
N ASP A 77 9.98 -18.79 -5.07
CA ASP A 77 9.37 -20.03 -5.58
C ASP A 77 8.45 -19.77 -6.77
N VAL A 78 7.76 -18.64 -6.78
CA VAL A 78 6.94 -18.19 -7.92
C VAL A 78 7.79 -17.85 -9.14
N CYS A 79 9.00 -17.30 -8.96
CA CYS A 79 9.90 -16.95 -10.05
C CYS A 79 10.68 -18.14 -10.62
N LYS A 80 10.99 -19.17 -9.81
CA LYS A 80 11.73 -20.38 -10.26
C LYS A 80 11.25 -20.99 -11.58
N PRO A 81 9.94 -21.26 -11.78
CA PRO A 81 9.45 -21.86 -13.03
C PRO A 81 9.47 -20.89 -14.23
N LEU A 82 9.71 -19.60 -14.00
CA LEU A 82 9.65 -18.55 -15.03
C LEU A 82 11.00 -18.29 -15.72
N SER A 83 12.01 -19.12 -15.46
CA SER A 83 13.37 -18.93 -16.00
C SER A 83 13.46 -18.98 -17.53
N ALA A 84 12.49 -19.62 -18.19
CA ALA A 84 12.39 -19.67 -19.64
C ALA A 84 11.66 -18.46 -20.26
N VAL A 85 11.02 -17.63 -19.44
CA VAL A 85 10.27 -16.45 -19.89
C VAL A 85 11.23 -15.29 -20.13
N ASP A 86 11.07 -14.63 -21.28
CA ASP A 86 11.77 -13.37 -21.55
C ASP A 86 11.00 -12.18 -20.96
N PHE A 87 11.64 -11.45 -20.05
CA PHE A 87 11.12 -10.23 -19.43
C PHE A 87 11.73 -8.95 -20.02
N SER A 88 12.55 -9.06 -21.07
CA SER A 88 13.33 -7.93 -21.60
C SER A 88 12.48 -6.75 -22.09
N ASP A 89 11.27 -7.01 -22.57
CA ASP A 89 10.30 -6.01 -23.04
C ASP A 89 9.08 -5.86 -22.10
N LYS A 90 9.15 -6.39 -20.87
CA LYS A 90 8.05 -6.36 -19.90
C LYS A 90 8.35 -5.38 -18.77
N LEU A 91 7.30 -4.68 -18.31
CA LEU A 91 7.36 -3.92 -17.06
C LEU A 91 6.99 -4.85 -15.90
N ILE A 92 7.89 -4.93 -14.91
CA ILE A 92 7.64 -5.60 -13.64
C ILE A 92 7.24 -4.57 -12.60
N ILE A 93 6.10 -4.78 -11.96
CA ILE A 93 5.66 -4.04 -10.77
C ILE A 93 5.64 -5.02 -9.60
N SER A 94 6.34 -4.71 -8.51
CA SER A 94 6.32 -5.56 -7.32
C SER A 94 5.73 -4.82 -6.13
N ILE A 95 4.71 -5.40 -5.50
CA ILE A 95 4.17 -4.93 -4.22
C ILE A 95 4.59 -5.84 -3.05
N ALA A 96 5.57 -6.71 -3.26
CA ALA A 96 6.09 -7.60 -2.23
C ALA A 96 6.93 -6.83 -1.22
N ALA A 97 6.46 -6.79 0.04
CA ALA A 97 7.12 -6.08 1.12
C ALA A 97 8.56 -6.57 1.36
N GLY A 98 9.52 -5.64 1.36
CA GLY A 98 10.92 -5.95 1.63
C GLY A 98 11.66 -6.68 0.50
N ILE A 99 11.16 -6.71 -0.74
CA ILE A 99 11.94 -7.22 -1.86
C ILE A 99 12.50 -6.03 -2.65
N SER A 100 13.83 -5.93 -2.74
CA SER A 100 14.49 -4.85 -3.48
C SER A 100 14.45 -5.04 -5.00
N THR A 101 14.68 -3.98 -5.78
CA THR A 101 14.82 -4.08 -7.24
C THR A 101 16.03 -4.94 -7.60
N ALA A 102 17.13 -4.83 -6.84
CA ALA A 102 18.30 -5.69 -6.99
C ALA A 102 17.92 -7.17 -6.81
N ARG A 103 17.15 -7.51 -5.77
CA ARG A 103 16.70 -8.88 -5.53
C ARG A 103 15.75 -9.38 -6.63
N LEU A 104 14.85 -8.52 -7.12
CA LEU A 104 13.98 -8.84 -8.26
C LEU A 104 14.79 -9.12 -9.53
N ALA A 105 15.84 -8.34 -9.79
CA ALA A 105 16.73 -8.55 -10.93
C ALA A 105 17.54 -9.85 -10.81
N GLU A 106 17.94 -10.27 -9.61
CA GLU A 106 18.53 -11.59 -9.38
C GLU A 106 17.56 -12.73 -9.67
N LEU A 107 16.30 -12.59 -9.24
CA LEU A 107 15.26 -13.60 -9.44
C LEU A 107 14.79 -13.66 -10.90
N ILE A 108 14.86 -12.54 -11.62
CA ILE A 108 14.38 -12.39 -12.99
C ILE A 108 15.44 -11.66 -13.84
N PRO A 109 16.54 -12.35 -14.23
CA PRO A 109 17.71 -11.69 -14.84
C PRO A 109 17.47 -11.00 -16.19
N THR A 110 16.39 -11.37 -16.90
CA THR A 110 16.03 -10.75 -18.19
C THR A 110 15.24 -9.44 -18.02
N ALA A 111 14.78 -9.12 -16.80
CA ALA A 111 14.01 -7.92 -16.53
C ALA A 111 14.86 -6.65 -16.68
N LYS A 112 14.38 -5.71 -17.49
CA LYS A 112 15.03 -4.40 -17.70
C LYS A 112 14.26 -3.23 -17.10
N SER A 113 13.00 -3.44 -16.75
CA SER A 113 12.08 -2.41 -16.25
C SER A 113 11.38 -2.92 -15.00
N ILE A 114 11.80 -2.42 -13.83
CA ILE A 114 11.29 -2.85 -12.53
C ILE A 114 10.87 -1.62 -11.73
N VAL A 115 9.62 -1.62 -11.26
CA VAL A 115 9.10 -0.64 -10.31
C VAL A 115 8.73 -1.36 -9.02
N ARG A 116 9.44 -1.04 -7.93
CA ARG A 116 9.07 -1.47 -6.58
C ARG A 116 8.01 -0.52 -6.04
N VAL A 117 6.96 -1.08 -5.46
CA VAL A 117 5.82 -0.34 -4.95
C VAL A 117 5.52 -0.79 -3.52
N MET A 118 5.25 0.17 -2.64
CA MET A 118 4.78 -0.08 -1.29
C MET A 118 3.40 0.56 -1.10
N PRO A 119 2.30 -0.15 -1.43
CA PRO A 119 0.95 0.34 -1.21
C PRO A 119 0.50 0.11 0.24
N ASN A 120 -0.71 0.54 0.58
CA ASN A 120 -1.31 0.31 1.89
C ASN A 120 -2.80 -0.07 1.81
N THR A 121 -3.35 -0.62 2.89
CA THR A 121 -4.70 -1.18 2.90
C THR A 121 -5.85 -0.20 2.65
N PRO A 122 -5.74 1.12 2.95
CA PRO A 122 -6.74 2.11 2.51
C PRO A 122 -7.02 2.13 1.00
N ALA A 123 -6.16 1.54 0.17
CA ALA A 123 -6.43 1.30 -1.25
C ALA A 123 -7.77 0.57 -1.49
N LEU A 124 -8.22 -0.28 -0.56
CA LEU A 124 -9.51 -1.00 -0.64
C LEU A 124 -10.73 -0.07 -0.70
N VAL A 125 -10.58 1.19 -0.26
CA VAL A 125 -11.64 2.21 -0.30
C VAL A 125 -11.26 3.39 -1.20
N GLY A 126 -10.21 3.25 -2.01
CA GLY A 126 -9.74 4.30 -2.94
C GLY A 126 -8.96 5.43 -2.28
N GLU A 127 -8.60 5.30 -1.00
CA GLU A 127 -7.84 6.30 -0.24
C GLU A 127 -6.42 5.80 0.08
N GLY A 128 -5.86 5.01 -0.83
CA GLY A 128 -4.52 4.44 -0.70
C GLY A 128 -3.41 5.47 -0.78
N MET A 129 -2.23 5.07 -0.31
CA MET A 129 -0.97 5.77 -0.54
C MET A 129 0.10 4.74 -0.91
N ALA A 130 0.70 4.91 -2.09
CA ALA A 130 1.75 4.02 -2.58
C ALA A 130 3.07 4.78 -2.73
N GLY A 131 4.14 4.26 -2.12
CA GLY A 131 5.51 4.64 -2.47
C GLY A 131 5.95 3.92 -3.73
N LEU A 132 6.67 4.60 -4.61
CA LEU A 132 7.23 4.02 -5.82
C LEU A 132 8.72 4.29 -5.88
N PHE A 133 9.47 3.27 -6.25
CA PHE A 133 10.89 3.35 -6.57
C PHE A 133 11.16 2.59 -7.86
N ALA A 134 12.05 3.14 -8.69
CA ALA A 134 12.57 2.48 -9.87
C ALA A 134 13.99 2.99 -10.12
N ASP A 135 14.85 2.13 -10.68
CA ASP A 135 16.19 2.53 -11.08
C ASP A 135 16.15 3.64 -12.15
N LYS A 136 17.18 4.48 -12.19
CA LYS A 136 17.28 5.63 -13.10
C LYS A 136 17.16 5.26 -14.58
N ASN A 137 17.50 4.02 -14.93
CA ASN A 137 17.46 3.51 -16.30
C ASN A 137 16.08 2.96 -16.69
N THR A 138 15.12 2.88 -15.74
CA THR A 138 13.75 2.44 -16.01
C THR A 138 13.07 3.45 -16.94
N PRO A 139 12.47 3.02 -18.06
CA PRO A 139 11.83 3.94 -19.00
C PRO A 139 10.76 4.80 -18.33
N GLU A 140 10.72 6.09 -18.67
CA GLU A 140 9.75 7.03 -18.08
C GLU A 140 8.29 6.63 -18.40
N THR A 141 8.06 6.00 -19.55
CA THR A 141 6.76 5.44 -19.92
C THR A 141 6.29 4.34 -18.97
N ASP A 142 7.22 3.56 -18.42
CA ASP A 142 6.93 2.47 -17.50
C ASP A 142 6.74 2.98 -16.07
N ARG A 143 7.54 3.98 -15.67
CA ARG A 143 7.32 4.74 -14.42
C ARG A 143 5.92 5.37 -14.42
N THR A 144 5.58 6.10 -15.48
CA THR A 144 4.25 6.71 -15.65
C THR A 144 3.15 5.67 -15.61
N PHE A 145 3.33 4.52 -16.29
CA PHE A 145 2.32 3.45 -16.26
C PHE A 145 2.11 2.89 -14.85
N ALA A 146 3.18 2.63 -14.10
CA ALA A 146 3.08 2.15 -12.72
C ALA A 146 2.39 3.18 -11.82
N GLU A 147 2.74 4.46 -11.95
CA GLU A 147 2.08 5.53 -11.21
C GLU A 147 0.59 5.66 -11.53
N ASP A 148 0.22 5.68 -12.81
CA ASP A 148 -1.18 5.68 -13.23
C ASP A 148 -1.93 4.47 -12.63
N LEU A 149 -1.28 3.28 -12.62
CA LEU A 149 -1.90 2.04 -12.16
C LEU A 149 -2.21 2.09 -10.67
N LEU A 150 -1.30 2.63 -9.86
CA LEU A 150 -1.51 2.76 -8.43
C LEU A 150 -2.40 3.95 -8.07
N SER A 151 -2.45 4.97 -8.93
CA SER A 151 -3.39 6.09 -8.80
C SER A 151 -4.86 5.65 -8.97
N ALA A 152 -5.10 4.43 -9.44
CA ALA A 152 -6.42 3.83 -9.50
C ALA A 152 -7.08 3.66 -8.12
N VAL A 153 -6.27 3.58 -7.07
CA VAL A 153 -6.69 3.25 -5.70
C VAL A 153 -6.21 4.23 -4.64
N GLY A 154 -5.64 5.36 -5.05
CA GLY A 154 -5.16 6.36 -4.09
C GLY A 154 -4.13 7.31 -4.68
N LYS A 155 -3.27 7.85 -3.82
CA LYS A 155 -2.16 8.74 -4.20
C LYS A 155 -0.84 7.98 -4.29
N THR A 156 0.09 8.52 -5.04
CA THR A 156 1.43 8.00 -5.27
C THR A 156 2.48 8.97 -4.78
N THR A 157 3.65 8.45 -4.41
CA THR A 157 4.85 9.26 -4.20
C THR A 157 6.09 8.52 -4.68
N TRP A 158 6.90 9.19 -5.49
CA TRP A 158 8.19 8.66 -5.91
C TRP A 158 9.26 8.95 -4.87
N VAL A 159 10.10 7.95 -4.58
CA VAL A 159 11.35 8.14 -3.85
C VAL A 159 12.53 8.06 -4.81
N THR A 160 13.61 8.78 -4.49
CA THR A 160 14.81 8.85 -5.34
C THR A 160 15.86 7.78 -5.01
N ASP A 161 15.73 7.18 -3.84
CA ASP A 161 16.62 6.17 -3.29
C ASP A 161 15.76 5.03 -2.74
N GLU A 162 16.13 3.79 -3.04
CA GLU A 162 15.37 2.61 -2.65
C GLU A 162 15.30 2.48 -1.12
N ASP A 163 16.34 2.89 -0.39
CA ASP A 163 16.38 2.83 1.07
C ASP A 163 15.25 3.67 1.72
N GLN A 164 14.76 4.69 1.01
CA GLN A 164 13.62 5.49 1.46
C GLN A 164 12.31 4.70 1.48
N MET A 165 12.22 3.56 0.79
CA MET A 165 11.06 2.66 0.83
C MET A 165 10.81 2.10 2.24
N HIS A 166 11.84 1.97 3.08
CA HIS A 166 11.65 1.60 4.49
C HIS A 166 10.96 2.71 5.29
N ALA A 167 11.27 3.97 4.99
CA ALA A 167 10.56 5.11 5.59
C ALA A 167 9.11 5.17 5.08
N ILE A 168 8.87 4.92 3.79
CA ILE A 168 7.49 4.82 3.25
C ILE A 168 6.71 3.70 3.95
N THR A 169 7.33 2.54 4.17
CA THR A 169 6.73 1.43 4.92
C THR A 169 6.26 1.88 6.30
N ALA A 170 7.10 2.60 7.04
CA ALA A 170 6.71 3.13 8.35
C ALA A 170 5.64 4.24 8.28
N ALA A 171 5.69 5.09 7.25
CA ALA A 171 4.86 6.28 7.12
C ALA A 171 3.45 6.01 6.58
N SER A 172 3.30 5.14 5.58
CA SER A 172 2.00 4.84 4.94
C SER A 172 1.65 3.36 4.91
N GLY A 173 2.64 2.46 4.83
CA GLY A 173 2.39 1.02 4.77
C GLY A 173 1.80 0.46 6.06
N SER A 174 2.49 0.68 7.18
CA SER A 174 2.15 0.16 8.51
C SER A 174 1.30 1.14 9.34
N SER A 175 1.34 2.44 9.02
CA SER A 175 0.65 3.47 9.81
C SER A 175 -0.88 3.34 9.90
N PRO A 176 -1.61 2.71 8.94
CA PRO A 176 -3.02 2.39 9.14
C PRO A 176 -3.24 1.55 10.40
N ALA A 177 -2.34 0.61 10.72
CA ALA A 177 -2.47 -0.20 11.93
C ALA A 177 -2.27 0.65 13.21
N TYR A 178 -1.32 1.61 13.20
CA TYR A 178 -1.12 2.53 14.32
C TYR A 178 -2.37 3.38 14.55
N PHE A 179 -2.97 3.84 13.45
CA PHE A 179 -4.20 4.61 13.49
C PHE A 179 -5.39 3.77 13.99
N PHE A 180 -5.56 2.54 13.51
CA PHE A 180 -6.62 1.65 14.02
C PHE A 180 -6.48 1.35 15.50
N GLN A 181 -5.26 1.11 15.98
CA GLN A 181 -5.00 0.93 17.41
C GLN A 181 -5.35 2.18 18.22
N PHE A 182 -5.07 3.37 17.68
CA PHE A 182 -5.46 4.63 18.32
C PHE A 182 -6.99 4.80 18.38
N LEU A 183 -7.71 4.51 17.28
CA LEU A 183 -9.19 4.54 17.26
C LEU A 183 -9.80 3.52 18.23
N GLU A 184 -9.23 2.31 18.29
CA GLU A 184 -9.65 1.25 19.21
C GLU A 184 -9.51 1.70 20.67
N ALA A 185 -8.36 2.28 21.04
CA ALA A 185 -8.14 2.80 22.39
C ALA A 185 -9.12 3.95 22.73
N MET A 186 -9.42 4.84 21.79
CA MET A 186 -10.41 5.89 21.98
C MET A 186 -11.82 5.32 22.17
N GLN A 187 -12.21 4.33 21.37
CA GLN A 187 -13.51 3.67 21.48
C GLN A 187 -13.66 3.00 22.86
N GLN A 188 -12.64 2.28 23.32
CA GLN A 188 -12.63 1.67 24.65
C GLN A 188 -12.77 2.71 25.76
N GLY A 189 -12.02 3.83 25.67
CA GLY A 189 -12.14 4.91 26.64
C GLY A 189 -13.55 5.55 26.69
N LEU A 190 -14.23 5.68 25.55
CA LEU A 190 -15.62 6.17 25.52
C LEU A 190 -16.62 5.18 26.13
N MET A 191 -16.39 3.87 25.97
CA MET A 191 -17.22 2.86 26.62
C MET A 191 -17.11 2.91 28.15
N GLU A 192 -15.92 3.18 28.68
CA GLU A 192 -15.72 3.45 30.12
C GLU A 192 -16.44 4.72 30.59
N MET A 193 -16.67 5.68 29.68
CA MET A 193 -17.46 6.89 29.90
C MET A 193 -18.97 6.67 29.68
N SER A 194 -19.43 5.42 29.72
CA SER A 194 -20.85 5.02 29.62
C SER A 194 -21.51 5.25 28.26
N LEU A 195 -20.74 5.36 27.18
CA LEU A 195 -21.28 5.25 25.82
C LEU A 195 -21.33 3.80 25.37
N ASP A 196 -22.31 3.46 24.53
CA ASP A 196 -22.32 2.13 23.92
C ASP A 196 -21.24 1.99 22.84
N GLU A 197 -20.94 0.74 22.47
CA GLU A 197 -19.91 0.41 21.48
C GLU A 197 -20.16 1.09 20.13
N LYS A 198 -21.41 1.11 19.67
CA LYS A 198 -21.80 1.64 18.36
C LYS A 198 -21.61 3.15 18.32
N GLN A 199 -22.11 3.86 19.34
CA GLN A 199 -21.96 5.30 19.50
C GLN A 199 -20.48 5.68 19.61
N SER A 200 -19.71 4.96 20.43
CA SER A 200 -18.28 5.19 20.62
C SER A 200 -17.52 5.07 19.31
N ARG A 201 -17.78 4.01 18.54
CA ARG A 201 -17.19 3.80 17.21
C ARG A 201 -17.55 4.93 16.25
N GLU A 202 -18.82 5.31 16.17
CA GLU A 202 -19.32 6.35 15.26
C GLU A 202 -18.68 7.72 15.54
N LEU A 203 -18.58 8.10 16.81
CA LEU A 203 -17.95 9.37 17.21
C LEU A 203 -16.46 9.41 16.84
N VAL A 204 -15.72 8.36 17.19
CA VAL A 204 -14.27 8.29 16.96
C VAL A 204 -13.94 8.25 15.47
N GLN A 205 -14.61 7.40 14.69
CA GLN A 205 -14.34 7.28 13.26
C GLN A 205 -14.66 8.59 12.52
N GLN A 206 -15.76 9.26 12.86
CA GLN A 206 -16.19 10.47 12.16
C GLN A 206 -15.31 11.67 12.50
N ALA A 207 -14.94 11.82 13.79
CA ALA A 207 -14.02 12.87 14.21
C ALA A 207 -12.67 12.73 13.50
N MET A 208 -12.13 11.51 13.42
CA MET A 208 -10.81 11.27 12.86
C MET A 208 -10.80 11.36 11.32
N LEU A 209 -11.87 10.93 10.65
CA LEU A 209 -12.07 11.20 9.22
C LEU A 209 -12.08 12.72 8.95
N GLY A 210 -12.83 13.49 9.76
CA GLY A 210 -12.88 14.94 9.64
C GLY A 210 -11.52 15.60 9.87
N SER A 211 -10.77 15.17 10.88
CA SER A 211 -9.43 15.68 11.16
C SER A 211 -8.44 15.38 10.02
N ALA A 212 -8.47 14.17 9.45
CA ALA A 212 -7.64 13.83 8.30
C ALA A 212 -7.98 14.70 7.07
N LYS A 213 -9.28 14.94 6.82
CA LYS A 213 -9.72 15.85 5.76
C LYS A 213 -9.25 17.29 5.99
N LEU A 214 -9.34 17.80 7.21
CA LEU A 214 -8.84 19.15 7.52
C LEU A 214 -7.34 19.31 7.22
N VAL A 215 -6.54 18.27 7.48
CA VAL A 215 -5.11 18.26 7.09
C VAL A 215 -4.96 18.38 5.57
N ILE A 216 -5.72 17.58 4.80
CA ILE A 216 -5.62 17.54 3.34
C ILE A 216 -6.08 18.85 2.71
N GLU A 217 -7.17 19.43 3.21
CA GLU A 217 -7.76 20.67 2.69
C GLU A 217 -6.97 21.93 3.09
N ASN A 218 -6.00 21.83 4.01
CA ASN A 218 -5.18 22.95 4.49
C ASN A 218 -3.67 22.67 4.33
N PRO A 219 -3.17 22.49 3.09
CA PRO A 219 -1.78 22.05 2.85
C PRO A 219 -0.71 23.04 3.30
N GLN A 220 -1.05 24.31 3.50
CA GLN A 220 -0.14 25.35 3.97
C GLN A 220 -0.14 25.53 5.49
N THR A 221 -1.04 24.84 6.20
CA THR A 221 -1.15 24.93 7.65
C THR A 221 -0.34 23.82 8.30
N ALA A 222 0.57 24.19 9.20
CA ALA A 222 1.31 23.19 9.97
C ALA A 222 0.36 22.33 10.81
N LEU A 223 0.67 21.03 10.93
CA LEU A 223 -0.13 20.10 11.75
C LEU A 223 -0.25 20.57 13.21
N SER A 224 0.80 21.20 13.76
CA SER A 224 0.78 21.79 15.10
C SER A 224 -0.26 22.89 15.23
N THR A 225 -0.42 23.73 14.21
CA THR A 225 -1.41 24.81 14.17
C THR A 225 -2.82 24.25 14.12
N LEU A 226 -3.08 23.20 13.32
CA LEU A 226 -4.40 22.54 13.31
C LEU A 226 -4.76 21.99 14.70
N ARG A 227 -3.81 21.37 15.40
CA ARG A 227 -3.98 20.93 16.79
C ARG A 227 -4.20 22.11 17.75
N GLU A 228 -3.44 23.19 17.63
CA GLU A 228 -3.55 24.37 18.49
C GLU A 228 -4.91 25.06 18.34
N ASN A 229 -5.44 25.13 17.11
CA ASN A 229 -6.76 25.72 16.83
C ASN A 229 -7.91 25.04 17.57
N VAL A 230 -7.77 23.75 17.93
CA VAL A 230 -8.77 23.00 18.72
C VAL A 230 -8.40 22.88 20.20
N THR A 231 -7.36 23.58 20.65
CA THR A 231 -6.82 23.52 22.02
C THR A 231 -7.00 24.87 22.73
N SER A 232 -8.17 25.09 23.32
CA SER A 232 -8.40 26.26 24.16
C SER A 232 -7.61 26.16 25.48
N LYS A 233 -7.00 27.27 25.91
CA LYS A 233 -6.25 27.35 27.18
C LYS A 233 -7.18 26.96 28.36
N GLY A 234 -6.79 25.94 29.12
CA GLY A 234 -7.58 25.42 30.24
C GLY A 234 -8.80 24.58 29.85
N GLY A 235 -8.99 24.30 28.55
CA GLY A 235 -10.09 23.47 28.05
C GLY A 235 -9.82 21.97 28.14
N THR A 236 -10.83 21.18 27.76
CA THR A 236 -10.80 19.70 27.79
C THR A 236 -9.69 19.12 26.90
N THR A 237 -9.51 19.64 25.68
CA THR A 237 -8.43 19.23 24.78
C THR A 237 -7.04 19.45 25.39
N ALA A 238 -6.83 20.58 26.07
CA ALA A 238 -5.56 20.88 26.72
C ALA A 238 -5.25 19.90 27.86
N ALA A 239 -6.28 19.53 28.64
CA ALA A 239 -6.13 18.51 29.69
C ALA A 239 -5.73 17.15 29.12
N ALA A 240 -6.36 16.70 28.03
CA ALA A 240 -6.01 15.44 27.37
C ALA A 240 -4.58 15.46 26.78
N LEU A 241 -4.20 16.53 26.07
CA LEU A 241 -2.85 16.67 25.51
C LEU A 241 -1.77 16.73 26.58
N ASN A 242 -2.06 17.27 27.76
CA ASN A 242 -1.13 17.24 28.89
C ASN A 242 -0.82 15.81 29.36
N VAL A 243 -1.82 14.91 29.38
CA VAL A 243 -1.60 13.49 29.69
C VAL A 243 -0.71 12.84 28.63
N PHE A 244 -0.96 13.09 27.35
CA PHE A 244 -0.10 12.57 26.27
C PHE A 244 1.35 13.07 26.40
N ASN A 245 1.56 14.33 26.80
CA ASN A 245 2.89 14.88 27.02
C ASN A 245 3.59 14.24 28.23
N GLN A 246 2.88 14.02 29.35
CA GLN A 246 3.41 13.35 30.54
C GLN A 246 3.88 11.92 30.23
N HIS A 247 3.19 11.23 29.33
CA HIS A 247 3.55 9.89 28.88
C HIS A 247 4.42 9.86 27.63
N GLN A 248 5.01 11.00 27.24
CA GLN A 248 5.97 11.09 26.13
C GLN A 248 5.43 10.50 24.82
N PHE A 249 4.16 10.73 24.52
CA PHE A 249 3.48 10.16 23.35
C PHE A 249 4.28 10.31 22.05
N ASN A 250 4.88 11.49 21.82
CA ASN A 250 5.71 11.73 20.63
C ASN A 250 6.92 10.79 20.54
N ASP A 251 7.53 10.42 21.67
CA ASP A 251 8.68 9.53 21.69
C ASP A 251 8.27 8.07 21.51
N ILE A 252 7.07 7.69 22.00
CA ILE A 252 6.47 6.38 21.70
C ILE A 252 6.26 6.22 20.19
N ILE A 253 5.66 7.22 19.52
CA ILE A 253 5.43 7.17 18.07
C ILE A 253 6.76 7.08 17.31
N LYS A 254 7.77 7.88 17.67
CA LYS A 254 9.10 7.80 17.04
C LYS A 254 9.73 6.41 17.20
N GLN A 255 9.62 5.81 18.38
CA GLN A 255 10.16 4.47 18.64
C GLN A 255 9.43 3.40 17.84
N ALA A 256 8.10 3.45 17.77
CA ALA A 256 7.30 2.53 16.95
C ALA A 256 7.67 2.61 15.46
N MET A 257 7.80 3.82 14.91
CA MET A 257 8.22 4.02 13.52
C MET A 257 9.65 3.52 13.25
N ARG A 258 10.58 3.73 14.19
CA ARG A 258 11.95 3.19 14.08
C ARG A 258 11.98 1.66 14.14
N ALA A 259 11.17 1.05 15.01
CA ALA A 259 11.05 -0.40 15.09
C ALA A 259 10.50 -0.99 13.77
N CYS A 260 9.49 -0.34 13.19
CA CYS A 260 8.97 -0.72 11.87
C CYS A 260 10.04 -0.61 10.77
N LEU A 261 10.81 0.48 10.75
CA LEU A 261 11.89 0.69 9.78
C LEU A 261 12.98 -0.38 9.93
N ALA A 262 13.45 -0.63 11.15
CA ALA A 262 14.44 -1.67 11.43
C ALA A 262 13.96 -3.05 10.98
N ARG A 263 12.70 -3.39 11.27
CA ARG A 263 12.11 -4.66 10.83
C ARG A 263 11.99 -4.76 9.32
N SER A 264 11.65 -3.66 8.64
CA SER A 264 11.59 -3.61 7.18
C SER A 264 12.97 -3.88 6.54
N GLN A 265 14.03 -3.32 7.10
CA GLN A 265 15.41 -3.58 6.68
C GLN A 265 15.86 -5.01 6.95
N GLU A 266 15.46 -5.60 8.09
CA GLU A 266 15.71 -7.02 8.36
C GLU A 266 15.01 -7.92 7.34
N MET A 267 13.75 -7.64 7.03
CA MET A 267 12.98 -8.42 6.05
C MET A 267 13.64 -8.43 4.68
N GLU A 268 14.22 -7.31 4.25
CA GLU A 268 14.92 -7.22 2.96
C GLU A 268 16.20 -8.04 2.89
N LYS A 269 16.85 -8.31 4.03
CA LYS A 269 17.98 -9.23 4.09
C LYS A 269 17.55 -10.69 4.11
N LEU A 270 16.30 -10.97 4.48
CA LEU A 270 15.78 -12.33 4.63
C LEU A 270 15.23 -12.93 3.33
N PHE A 271 14.80 -12.10 2.37
CA PHE A 271 14.06 -12.53 1.18
C PHE A 271 14.76 -12.08 -0.10
#